data_AF-A0A4Q3CM05-F1
#
_entry.id   AF-A0A4Q3CM05-F1
#
_cell.length_a   1.000
_cell.length_b   1.000
_cell.length_c   1.000
_cell.angle_alpha   90.00
_cell.angle_beta   90.00
_cell.angle_gamma   90.00
#
_symmetry.space_group_name_H-M   'P 1'
#
loop_
_entity.id
_entity.type
_entity.pdbx_description
1 polymer ?
#
loop_
_entity_poly.entity_id
_entity_poly.type
_entity_poly.pdbx_seq_one_letter_code
_entity_poly.pdbx_strand_id
1 'polypeptide(L)'
;NKIDIHVEQREPSALWQDRHNGDWRVIDQRGRTFAEADPAKYMHLPRVVGENAAESAAMLVTAMKEFPNLSTRMEMAYRIGGRRWDVKFKGRTDVVAFPEDARLLEQLEALNLMQAQNRVLDLPATRIDARHSKYIALQPMPGGPQPAPAPAPSTPGGA
;
A
#
# COMPACT_ATOMS: atom_id res chain seq x y z
N ASN A 1 -17.77 39.82 27.23
CA ASN A 1 -16.97 39.20 26.16
C ASN A 1 -17.27 37.72 26.08
N LYS A 2 -17.85 37.25 24.98
CA LYS A 2 -18.02 35.83 24.68
C LYS A 2 -17.02 35.47 23.58
N ILE A 3 -16.21 34.44 23.82
CA ILE A 3 -15.33 33.85 22.81
C ILE A 3 -16.05 32.60 22.32
N ASP A 4 -16.47 32.60 21.06
CA ASP A 4 -17.02 31.41 20.41
C ASP A 4 -15.84 30.64 19.78
N ILE A 5 -15.50 29.48 20.36
CA ILE A 5 -14.50 28.56 19.82
C ILE A 5 -15.22 27.53 18.97
N HIS A 6 -15.08 27.61 17.65
CA HIS A 6 -15.51 26.56 16.73
C HIS A 6 -14.39 25.53 16.58
N VAL A 7 -14.56 24.35 17.20
CA VAL A 7 -13.69 23.20 16.96
C VAL A 7 -14.29 22.36 15.84
N GLU A 8 -13.73 22.42 14.64
CA GLU A 8 -14.01 21.42 13.60
C GLU A 8 -13.30 20.12 13.97
N GLN A 9 -14.08 19.11 14.38
CA GLN A 9 -13.54 17.78 14.60
C GLN A 9 -13.22 17.13 13.25
N ARG A 10 -11.93 17.03 12.92
CA ARG A 10 -11.46 16.39 11.68
C ARG A 10 -11.39 14.89 11.87
N GLU A 11 -11.86 14.14 10.88
CA GLU A 11 -11.79 12.68 10.91
C GLU A 11 -10.37 12.19 10.55
N PRO A 12 -9.71 11.43 11.45
CA PRO A 12 -8.43 10.79 11.16
C PRO A 12 -8.54 9.79 10.01
N SER A 13 -7.60 9.83 9.06
CA SER A 13 -7.56 8.93 7.91
C SER A 13 -6.36 7.97 7.94
N ALA A 14 -5.22 8.42 8.44
CA ALA A 14 -3.99 7.65 8.54
C ALA A 14 -3.06 8.23 9.62
N LEU A 15 -2.11 7.42 10.08
CA LEU A 15 -0.94 7.90 10.80
C LEU A 15 0.23 8.05 9.84
N TRP A 16 0.95 9.16 9.91
CA TRP A 16 2.16 9.40 9.13
C TRP A 16 3.40 9.60 9.97
N GLN A 17 4.51 9.08 9.48
CA GLN A 17 5.83 9.27 10.04
C GLN A 17 6.78 9.71 8.91
N ASP A 18 7.53 10.78 9.15
CA ASP A 18 8.65 11.10 8.27
C ASP A 18 9.80 10.12 8.55
N ARG A 19 10.53 9.74 7.50
CA ARG A 19 11.69 8.87 7.64
C ARG A 19 12.79 9.47 8.53
N HIS A 20 12.82 10.80 8.67
CA HIS A 20 13.85 11.54 9.38
C HIS A 20 13.50 11.87 10.83
N ASN A 21 12.22 12.07 11.16
CA ASN A 21 11.83 12.61 12.47
C ASN A 21 11.19 11.60 13.43
N GLY A 22 10.88 10.36 13.01
CA GLY A 22 10.47 9.27 13.89
C GLY A 22 9.12 9.45 14.62
N ASP A 23 8.56 10.65 14.65
CA ASP A 23 7.30 10.95 15.33
C ASP A 23 6.11 10.65 14.42
N TRP A 24 5.08 10.03 14.99
CA TRP A 24 3.83 9.79 14.30
C TRP A 24 2.91 10.99 14.41
N ARG A 25 2.26 11.36 13.31
CA ARG A 25 1.25 12.41 13.24
C ARG A 25 -0.02 11.90 12.59
N VAL A 26 -1.17 12.41 13.00
CA VAL A 26 -2.45 12.09 12.36
C VAL A 26 -2.62 12.93 11.09
N ILE A 27 -3.12 12.29 10.03
CA ILE A 27 -3.54 12.92 8.78
C ILE A 27 -5.07 12.89 8.68
N ASP A 28 -5.70 13.95 8.19
CA ASP A 28 -7.11 13.93 7.77
C ASP A 28 -7.31 13.43 6.32
N GLN A 29 -8.56 13.43 5.88
CA GLN A 29 -8.94 13.05 4.51
C GLN A 29 -8.40 14.00 3.43
N ARG A 30 -7.82 15.15 3.79
CA ARG A 30 -7.26 16.15 2.87
C ARG A 30 -5.73 16.17 2.90
N GLY A 31 -5.08 15.24 3.60
CA GLY A 31 -3.62 15.15 3.68
C GLY A 31 -2.99 16.10 4.71
N ARG A 32 -3.81 16.81 5.50
CA ARG A 32 -3.30 17.78 6.48
C ARG A 32 -2.85 17.06 7.74
N THR A 33 -1.66 17.40 8.23
CA THR A 33 -1.12 16.88 9.49
C THR A 33 -1.50 17.81 10.66
N PHE A 34 -1.69 17.24 11.85
CA PHE A 34 -2.09 18.02 13.05
C PHE A 34 -1.02 17.97 14.14
N ALA A 35 -1.23 17.11 15.12
CA ALA A 35 -0.39 16.92 16.29
C ALA A 35 0.35 15.60 16.21
N GLU A 36 1.44 15.52 16.96
CA GLU A 36 2.01 14.25 17.36
C GLU A 36 0.94 13.37 17.99
N ALA A 37 0.95 12.11 17.60
CA ALA A 37 -0.06 11.15 17.98
C ALA A 37 0.62 9.93 18.57
N ASP A 38 0.12 9.49 19.71
CA ASP A 38 0.42 8.16 20.22
C ASP A 38 -0.23 7.13 19.28
N PRO A 39 0.57 6.31 18.55
CA PRO A 39 0.05 5.33 17.61
C PRO A 39 -0.89 4.32 18.27
N ALA A 40 -0.75 4.09 19.58
CA ALA A 40 -1.60 3.17 20.32
C ALA A 40 -3.07 3.60 20.33
N LYS A 41 -3.36 4.90 20.25
CA LYS A 41 -4.73 5.44 20.20
C LYS A 41 -5.38 5.28 18.82
N TYR A 42 -4.59 4.98 17.80
CA TYR A 42 -5.02 4.93 16.39
C TYR A 42 -4.65 3.61 15.71
N MET A 43 -4.64 2.51 16.48
CA MET A 43 -4.30 1.16 15.97
C MET A 43 -5.16 0.67 14.79
N HIS A 44 -6.34 1.26 14.61
CA HIS A 44 -7.25 0.96 13.51
C HIS A 44 -6.93 1.73 12.21
N LEU A 45 -6.07 2.75 12.28
CA LEU A 45 -5.68 3.53 11.11
C LEU A 45 -4.48 2.90 10.40
N PRO A 46 -4.45 2.94 9.06
CA PRO A 46 -3.26 2.55 8.32
C PRO A 46 -2.10 3.49 8.63
N ARG A 47 -0.89 2.94 8.59
CA ARG A 47 0.36 3.70 8.76
C ARG A 47 0.93 4.09 7.41
N VAL A 48 1.48 5.28 7.32
CA VAL A 48 2.08 5.82 6.11
C VAL A 48 3.46 6.38 6.46
N VAL A 49 4.49 5.99 5.71
CA VAL A 49 5.87 6.36 6.01
C VAL A 49 6.54 6.95 4.79
N GLY A 50 7.28 8.03 4.98
CA GLY A 50 8.16 8.61 3.97
C GLY A 50 7.99 10.11 3.78
N GLU A 51 8.97 10.69 3.09
CA GLU A 51 8.98 12.10 2.72
C GLU A 51 7.80 12.42 1.78
N ASN A 52 7.13 13.56 2.02
CA ASN A 52 5.93 14.00 1.29
C ASN A 52 4.78 12.99 1.26
N ALA A 53 4.84 11.95 2.11
CA ALA A 53 3.83 10.92 2.11
C ALA A 53 2.50 11.43 2.66
N ALA A 54 2.48 12.47 3.49
CA ALA A 54 1.25 12.98 4.10
C ALA A 54 0.24 13.54 3.08
N GLU A 55 0.71 14.36 2.14
CA GLU A 55 -0.14 14.92 1.08
C GLU A 55 -0.68 13.82 0.17
N SER A 56 0.19 12.88 -0.20
CA SER A 56 -0.17 11.78 -1.09
C SER A 56 -0.96 10.66 -0.39
N ALA A 57 -0.89 10.55 0.94
CA ALA A 57 -1.59 9.53 1.72
C ALA A 57 -3.11 9.65 1.53
N ALA A 58 -3.64 10.87 1.47
CA ALA A 58 -5.07 11.10 1.25
C ALA A 58 -5.55 10.46 -0.07
N MET A 59 -4.76 10.59 -1.14
CA MET A 59 -5.05 9.94 -2.43
C MET A 59 -5.02 8.41 -2.31
N LEU A 60 -3.98 7.85 -1.68
CA LEU A 60 -3.85 6.40 -1.49
C LEU A 60 -5.03 5.85 -0.66
N VAL A 61 -5.30 6.45 0.49
CA VAL A 61 -6.38 6.02 1.39
C VAL A 61 -7.74 6.14 0.71
N THR A 62 -7.97 7.20 -0.06
CA THR A 62 -9.20 7.39 -0.82
C THR A 62 -9.35 6.31 -1.90
N ALA A 63 -8.32 6.07 -2.71
CA ALA A 63 -8.34 5.00 -3.72
C ALA A 63 -8.56 3.62 -3.09
N MET A 64 -7.95 3.36 -1.94
CA MET A 64 -8.10 2.08 -1.23
C MET A 64 -9.54 1.87 -0.73
N LYS A 65 -10.30 2.93 -0.39
CA LYS A 65 -11.71 2.83 0.05
C LYS A 65 -12.63 2.25 -1.02
N GLU A 66 -12.28 2.38 -2.30
CA GLU A 66 -13.04 1.75 -3.40
C GLU A 66 -12.91 0.21 -3.39
N PHE A 67 -11.91 -0.33 -2.69
CA PHE A 67 -11.64 -1.76 -2.60
C PHE A 67 -11.62 -2.25 -1.13
N PRO A 68 -12.79 -2.48 -0.50
CA PRO A 68 -12.86 -2.88 0.91
C PRO A 68 -12.03 -4.13 1.27
N ASN A 69 -11.89 -5.08 0.34
CA ASN A 69 -11.07 -6.29 0.51
C ASN A 69 -9.57 -5.97 0.67
N LEU A 70 -9.08 -4.90 0.04
CA LEU A 70 -7.70 -4.43 0.16
C LEU A 70 -7.55 -3.48 1.36
N SER A 71 -8.49 -2.54 1.52
CA SER A 71 -8.49 -1.54 2.59
C SER A 71 -8.42 -2.16 3.98
N THR A 72 -9.24 -3.16 4.26
CA THR A 72 -9.26 -3.87 5.56
C THR A 72 -7.97 -4.64 5.87
N ARG A 73 -7.16 -4.90 4.83
CA ARG A 73 -5.89 -5.60 4.93
C ARG A 73 -4.69 -4.65 4.95
N MET A 74 -4.83 -3.39 4.55
CA MET A 74 -3.72 -2.44 4.53
C MET A 74 -3.20 -2.20 5.95
N GLU A 75 -1.91 -2.45 6.18
CA GLU A 75 -1.27 -2.20 7.48
C GLU A 75 -0.36 -0.97 7.43
N MET A 76 0.47 -0.91 6.40
CA MET A 76 1.48 0.13 6.26
C MET A 76 1.78 0.42 4.80
N ALA A 77 1.98 1.68 4.45
CA ALA A 77 2.38 2.12 3.13
C ALA A 77 3.63 2.97 3.19
N TYR A 78 4.56 2.71 2.28
CA TYR A 78 5.83 3.38 2.17
C TYR A 78 5.84 4.20 0.89
N ARG A 79 6.08 5.51 1.02
CA ARG A 79 6.27 6.40 -0.11
C ARG A 79 7.68 6.22 -0.65
N ILE A 80 7.80 5.79 -1.91
CA ILE A 80 9.09 5.52 -2.54
C ILE A 80 9.38 6.60 -3.58
N GLY A 81 10.52 7.29 -3.41
CA GLY A 81 11.02 8.30 -4.36
C GLY A 81 10.01 9.41 -4.66
N GLY A 82 9.13 9.71 -3.71
CA GLY A 82 8.12 10.76 -3.82
C GLY A 82 7.00 10.51 -4.83
N ARG A 83 6.86 9.31 -5.43
CA ARG A 83 5.94 9.09 -6.57
C ARG A 83 5.19 7.77 -6.64
N ARG A 84 5.57 6.78 -5.83
CA ARG A 84 4.91 5.46 -5.81
C ARG A 84 4.81 4.91 -4.40
N TRP A 85 4.06 3.83 -4.28
CA TRP A 85 3.79 3.17 -3.01
C TRP A 85 4.28 1.73 -2.99
N ASP A 86 4.96 1.35 -1.92
CA ASP A 86 5.10 -0.05 -1.52
C ASP A 86 4.16 -0.24 -0.31
N VAL A 87 3.22 -1.18 -0.35
CA VAL A 87 2.20 -1.37 0.68
C VAL A 87 2.29 -2.77 1.27
N LYS A 88 2.33 -2.82 2.60
CA LYS A 88 2.19 -4.04 3.38
C LYS A 88 0.72 -4.31 3.67
N PHE A 89 0.29 -5.51 3.32
CA PHE A 89 -1.06 -6.01 3.58
C PHE A 89 -1.02 -7.17 4.57
N LYS A 90 -2.09 -7.35 5.35
CA LYS A 90 -2.39 -8.56 6.10
C LYS A 90 -2.44 -9.76 5.15
N GLY A 91 -1.64 -10.76 5.45
CA GLY A 91 -1.54 -11.97 4.64
C GLY A 91 -0.20 -12.66 4.87
N ARG A 92 0.22 -13.43 3.86
CA ARG A 92 1.53 -14.09 3.85
C ARG A 92 2.53 -13.42 2.91
N THR A 93 2.04 -12.50 2.07
CA THR A 93 2.86 -11.57 1.31
C THR A 93 3.34 -10.43 2.20
N ASP A 94 4.65 -10.15 2.22
CA ASP A 94 5.19 -9.06 3.04
C ASP A 94 4.92 -7.66 2.44
N VAL A 95 5.19 -7.45 1.15
CA VAL A 95 4.98 -6.14 0.51
C VAL A 95 4.50 -6.25 -0.95
N VAL A 96 3.62 -5.33 -1.36
CA VAL A 96 3.18 -5.14 -2.73
C VAL A 96 3.71 -3.80 -3.26
N ALA A 97 4.41 -3.83 -4.38
CA ALA A 97 4.95 -2.64 -5.03
C ALA A 97 4.01 -2.16 -6.14
N PHE A 98 3.53 -0.93 -6.00
CA PHE A 98 2.63 -0.32 -6.98
C PHE A 98 3.39 0.51 -8.02
N PRO A 99 2.76 0.76 -9.19
CA PRO A 99 3.25 1.74 -10.15
C PRO A 99 3.18 3.15 -9.56
N GLU A 100 3.60 4.13 -10.35
CA GLU A 100 3.45 5.55 -9.99
C GLU A 100 1.97 5.93 -9.83
N ASP A 101 1.71 6.98 -9.05
CA ASP A 101 0.38 7.39 -8.61
C ASP A 101 -0.67 7.47 -9.74
N ALA A 102 -0.27 7.88 -10.94
CA ALA A 102 -1.15 7.99 -12.12
C ALA A 102 -1.82 6.67 -12.53
N ARG A 103 -1.23 5.53 -12.17
CA ARG A 103 -1.73 4.17 -12.51
C ARG A 103 -2.11 3.36 -11.28
N LEU A 104 -2.15 3.99 -10.11
CA LEU A 104 -2.43 3.31 -8.84
C LEU A 104 -3.81 2.66 -8.85
N LEU A 105 -4.85 3.37 -9.31
CA LEU A 105 -6.24 2.89 -9.25
C LEU A 105 -6.45 1.64 -10.12
N GLU A 106 -5.98 1.68 -11.38
CA GLU A 106 -5.98 0.53 -12.30
C GLU A 106 -5.33 -0.69 -11.65
N GLN A 107 -4.20 -0.50 -10.96
CA GLN A 107 -3.49 -1.60 -10.35
C GLN A 107 -4.13 -2.13 -9.07
N LEU A 108 -4.78 -1.26 -8.29
CA LEU A 108 -5.57 -1.67 -7.13
C LEU A 108 -6.77 -2.53 -7.56
N GLU A 109 -7.44 -2.16 -8.66
CA GLU A 109 -8.53 -2.96 -9.24
C GLU A 109 -8.04 -4.35 -9.66
N ALA A 110 -6.92 -4.43 -10.40
CA ALA A 110 -6.32 -5.68 -10.80
C ALA A 110 -5.92 -6.56 -9.60
N LEU A 111 -5.30 -5.97 -8.57
CA LEU A 111 -4.93 -6.68 -7.35
C LEU A 111 -6.16 -7.18 -6.59
N ASN A 112 -7.23 -6.38 -6.50
CA ASN A 112 -8.47 -6.76 -5.85
C ASN A 112 -9.12 -7.96 -6.54
N LEU A 113 -9.15 -7.97 -7.88
CA LEU A 113 -9.63 -9.11 -8.66
C LEU A 113 -8.79 -10.37 -8.41
N MET A 114 -7.46 -10.26 -8.46
CA MET A 114 -6.56 -11.38 -8.18
C MET A 114 -6.67 -11.88 -6.74
N GLN A 115 -6.92 -10.99 -5.78
CA GLN A 115 -7.16 -11.39 -4.40
C GLN A 115 -8.48 -12.16 -4.27
N ALA A 116 -9.55 -11.70 -4.93
CA ALA A 116 -10.84 -12.38 -4.90
C ALA A 116 -10.80 -13.77 -5.56
N GLN A 117 -10.08 -13.91 -6.68
CA GLN A 117 -10.03 -15.16 -7.45
C GLN A 117 -9.00 -16.14 -6.90
N ASN A 118 -7.79 -15.66 -6.61
CA ASN A 118 -6.62 -16.50 -6.40
C ASN A 118 -5.99 -16.33 -5.02
N ARG A 119 -6.56 -15.46 -4.17
CA ARG A 119 -6.03 -15.14 -2.84
C ARG A 119 -4.56 -14.73 -2.88
N VAL A 120 -4.19 -13.90 -3.85
CA VAL A 120 -2.79 -13.56 -4.16
C VAL A 120 -1.99 -13.00 -2.96
N LEU A 121 -2.63 -12.27 -2.04
CA LEU A 121 -2.00 -11.74 -0.81
C LEU A 121 -1.76 -12.82 0.26
N ASP A 122 -2.41 -13.97 0.14
CA ASP A 122 -2.28 -15.11 1.05
C ASP A 122 -1.19 -16.10 0.57
N LEU A 123 -0.57 -15.86 -0.59
CA LEU A 123 0.53 -16.67 -1.10
C LEU A 123 1.83 -16.42 -0.31
N PRO A 124 2.72 -17.43 -0.18
CA PRO A 124 4.00 -17.27 0.51
C PRO A 124 5.01 -16.52 -0.38
N ALA A 125 4.93 -15.19 -0.39
CA ALA A 125 5.82 -14.32 -1.14
C ALA A 125 6.48 -13.26 -0.24
N THR A 126 7.74 -12.94 -0.49
CA THR A 126 8.36 -11.75 0.12
C THR A 126 7.91 -10.48 -0.56
N ARG A 127 7.63 -10.53 -1.86
CA ARG A 127 7.22 -9.36 -2.62
C ARG A 127 6.27 -9.72 -3.74
N ILE A 128 5.31 -8.85 -3.96
CA ILE A 128 4.48 -8.80 -5.15
C ILE A 128 4.85 -7.52 -5.91
N ASP A 129 5.27 -7.66 -7.15
CA ASP A 129 5.54 -6.54 -8.03
C ASP A 129 4.36 -6.30 -8.97
N ALA A 130 3.56 -5.29 -8.65
CA ALA A 130 2.38 -4.91 -9.38
C ALA A 130 2.65 -3.72 -10.31
N ARG A 131 3.91 -3.39 -10.63
CA ARG A 131 4.23 -2.20 -11.43
C ARG A 131 3.89 -2.34 -12.91
N HIS A 132 3.72 -3.57 -13.40
CA HIS A 132 3.41 -3.84 -14.78
C HIS A 132 1.90 -3.94 -15.02
N SER A 133 1.43 -3.36 -16.13
CA SER A 133 -0.01 -3.27 -16.45
C SER A 133 -0.71 -4.60 -16.67
N LYS A 134 0.01 -5.58 -17.22
CA LYS A 134 -0.57 -6.86 -17.67
C LYS A 134 -0.31 -8.05 -16.75
N TYR A 135 0.69 -7.94 -15.88
CA TYR A 135 1.14 -9.08 -15.09
C TYR A 135 1.71 -8.60 -13.76
N ILE A 136 1.60 -9.47 -12.76
CA ILE A 136 2.19 -9.27 -11.45
C ILE A 136 3.30 -10.31 -11.27
N ALA A 137 4.49 -9.88 -10.85
CA ALA A 137 5.56 -10.81 -10.52
C ALA A 137 5.53 -11.14 -9.03
N LEU A 138 5.61 -12.43 -8.70
CA LEU A 138 5.75 -12.88 -7.32
C LEU A 138 7.23 -13.19 -7.06
N GLN A 139 7.77 -12.63 -5.98
CA GLN A 139 9.03 -13.06 -5.42
C GLN A 139 8.72 -14.04 -4.28
N PRO A 140 8.96 -15.35 -4.47
CA PRO A 140 8.66 -16.35 -3.45
C PRO A 140 9.48 -16.11 -2.18
N MET A 141 8.94 -16.56 -1.05
CA MET A 141 9.73 -16.62 0.19
C MET A 141 10.90 -17.61 0.03
N PRO A 142 12.13 -17.26 0.44
CA PRO A 142 13.27 -18.18 0.41
C PRO A 142 12.92 -19.50 1.13
N GLY A 143 13.19 -20.64 0.48
CA GLY A 143 12.83 -21.96 1.01
C GLY A 143 11.38 -22.41 0.77
N GLY A 144 10.56 -21.61 0.07
CA GLY A 144 9.26 -22.04 -0.44
C GLY A 144 9.37 -22.94 -1.69
N PRO A 145 8.27 -23.60 -2.12
CA PRO A 145 8.25 -24.37 -3.36
C PRO A 145 8.66 -23.49 -4.54
N GLN A 146 9.74 -23.84 -5.21
CA GLN A 146 10.23 -23.09 -6.37
C GLN A 146 9.28 -23.36 -7.55
N PRO A 147 8.80 -22.33 -8.27
CA PRO A 147 8.07 -22.54 -9.51
C PRO A 147 8.90 -23.41 -10.43
N ALA A 148 8.26 -24.40 -11.07
CA ALA A 148 8.95 -25.24 -12.05
C ALA A 148 9.66 -24.32 -13.08
N PRO A 149 10.92 -24.60 -13.44
CA PRO A 149 11.61 -23.81 -14.44
C PRO A 149 10.76 -23.76 -15.71
N ALA A 150 10.60 -22.55 -16.27
CA ALA A 150 9.91 -22.39 -17.53
C ALA A 150 10.55 -23.32 -18.58
N PRO A 151 9.75 -24.00 -19.43
CA PRO A 151 10.32 -24.84 -20.47
C PRO A 151 11.28 -23.99 -21.31
N ALA A 152 12.50 -24.50 -21.49
CA ALA A 152 13.49 -23.84 -22.33
C ALA A 152 12.85 -23.55 -23.70
N PRO A 153 13.13 -22.38 -24.33
CA PRO A 153 12.66 -22.13 -25.68
C PRO A 153 13.13 -23.28 -26.55
N SER A 154 12.18 -24.03 -27.10
CA SER A 154 12.46 -25.08 -28.06
C SER A 154 13.08 -24.41 -29.28
N THR A 155 14.40 -24.56 -29.42
CA THR A 155 15.13 -24.17 -30.63
C THR A 155 14.41 -24.81 -31.80
N PRO A 156 13.92 -24.03 -32.80
CA PRO A 156 13.43 -24.62 -34.02
C PRO A 156 14.59 -25.36 -34.66
N GLY A 157 14.51 -26.70 -34.65
CA GLY A 157 15.46 -27.54 -35.35
C GLY A 157 15.24 -27.41 -36.85
N GLY A 158 16.23 -26.83 -37.53
CA GLY A 158 16.66 -27.17 -38.88
C GLY A 158 15.77 -26.70 -40.05
N ALA A 159 16.37 -25.90 -40.93
CA ALA A 159 16.81 -26.37 -42.26
C ALA A 159 17.93 -25.45 -42.76
#